data_AF-A0AAD8JL66-F1
#
_entry.id   AF-A0AAD8JL66-F1
#
_cell.length_a   1.000
_cell.length_b   1.000
_cell.length_c   1.000
_cell.angle_alpha   90.00
_cell.angle_beta   90.00
_cell.angle_gamma   90.00
#
_symmetry.space_group_name_H-M   'P 1'
#
loop_
_entity.id
_entity.type
_entity.pdbx_description
1 polymer ?
#
loop_
_entity_poly.entity_id
_entity_poly.type
_entity_poly.pdbx_seq_one_letter_code
_entity_poly.pdbx_strand_id
1 'polypeptide(L)'
;MPVTNALAKSRSASASDTCSLGLLTTNVTSAYGNSYHAAENVQSGQFAFQAVEAGDYMACFFAIDHQPPLKISIEFDWRTDVAAKDWSNIAKKGSVDAMEYELKKLADTITSIHEEMFNLRERLVNNLSNY
;
A
#
# COMPACT_ATOMS: atom_id res chain seq x y z
N MET A 1 -12.04 21.33 -15.88
CA MET A 1 -12.92 20.75 -14.84
C MET A 1 -12.26 21.00 -13.49
N PRO A 2 -13.02 21.32 -12.43
CA PRO A 2 -12.41 21.56 -11.12
C PRO A 2 -11.78 20.27 -10.62
N VAL A 3 -10.55 20.37 -10.12
CA VAL A 3 -9.84 19.22 -9.57
C VAL A 3 -10.45 18.87 -8.22
N THR A 4 -11.01 17.67 -8.10
CA THR A 4 -11.71 17.23 -6.88
C THR A 4 -10.73 16.46 -6.00
N ASN A 5 -10.59 16.83 -4.73
CA ASN A 5 -9.83 16.02 -3.79
C ASN A 5 -10.71 14.88 -3.29
N ALA A 6 -10.17 13.67 -3.24
CA ALA A 6 -10.85 12.53 -2.67
C ALA A 6 -9.99 11.91 -1.55
N LEU A 7 -10.67 11.41 -0.54
CA LEU A 7 -10.06 10.79 0.61
C LEU A 7 -10.87 9.57 0.97
N ALA A 8 -10.18 8.45 1.18
CA ALA A 8 -10.80 7.27 1.70
C ALA A 8 -10.04 6.74 2.91
N LYS A 9 -10.81 6.15 3.83
CA LYS A 9 -10.29 5.47 5.01
C LYS A 9 -10.95 4.11 5.10
N SER A 10 -10.15 3.09 5.31
CA SER A 10 -10.60 1.72 5.48
C SER A 10 -9.99 1.11 6.73
N ARG A 11 -10.77 0.30 7.43
CA ARG A 11 -10.30 -0.51 8.57
C ARG A 11 -11.03 -1.85 8.52
N SER A 12 -10.28 -2.95 8.50
CA SER A 12 -10.86 -4.25 8.80
C SER A 12 -11.15 -4.31 10.30
N ALA A 13 -12.41 -4.59 10.64
CA ALA A 13 -12.83 -4.86 12.00
C ALA A 13 -13.03 -6.38 12.11
N SER A 14 -12.20 -7.05 12.91
CA SER A 14 -12.45 -8.45 13.26
C SER A 14 -13.54 -8.51 14.32
N ALA A 15 -14.53 -9.38 14.13
CA ALA A 15 -15.59 -9.63 15.12
C ALA A 15 -15.17 -10.61 16.24
N SER A 16 -13.96 -11.16 16.21
CA SER A 16 -13.42 -11.95 17.33
C SER A 16 -11.95 -11.66 17.58
N ASP A 17 -11.60 -11.49 18.86
CA ASP A 17 -10.24 -11.32 19.41
C ASP A 17 -9.42 -12.61 19.33
N THR A 18 -9.38 -13.26 18.15
CA THR A 18 -8.57 -14.46 17.93
C THR A 18 -7.70 -14.25 16.70
N CYS A 19 -6.39 -14.43 16.94
CA CYS A 19 -5.26 -14.35 16.03
C CYS A 19 -5.49 -15.06 14.67
N SER A 20 -6.17 -14.40 13.73
CA SER A 20 -6.27 -14.81 12.33
C SER A 20 -6.36 -13.55 11.47
N LEU A 21 -5.41 -13.44 10.55
CA LEU A 21 -5.00 -12.25 9.81
C LEU A 21 -6.12 -11.66 8.94
N GLY A 22 -6.89 -10.69 9.49
CA GLY A 22 -7.80 -9.82 8.74
C GLY A 22 -7.07 -8.80 7.85
N LEU A 23 -6.04 -9.25 7.16
CA LEU A 23 -5.24 -8.46 6.24
C LEU A 23 -5.97 -8.33 4.92
N LEU A 24 -6.04 -7.10 4.43
CA LEU A 24 -6.66 -6.75 3.17
C LEU A 24 -5.64 -6.14 2.23
N THR A 25 -5.79 -6.44 0.95
CA THR A 25 -5.16 -5.68 -0.11
C THR A 25 -6.18 -4.71 -0.69
N THR A 26 -5.82 -3.44 -0.79
CA THR A 26 -6.69 -2.36 -1.24
C THR A 26 -6.10 -1.68 -2.48
N ASN A 27 -6.93 -1.40 -3.48
CA ASN A 27 -6.52 -0.67 -4.67
C ASN A 27 -7.58 0.36 -5.05
N VAL A 28 -7.16 1.57 -5.43
CA VAL A 28 -8.04 2.61 -5.97
C VAL A 28 -7.67 2.94 -7.39
N THR A 29 -8.65 2.83 -8.29
CA THR A 29 -8.46 3.02 -9.73
C THR A 29 -9.49 3.97 -10.32
N SER A 30 -9.11 4.75 -11.34
CA SER A 30 -10.05 5.49 -12.17
C SER A 30 -10.67 4.61 -13.25
N ALA A 31 -11.74 5.10 -13.88
CA ALA A 31 -12.35 4.49 -15.06
C ALA A 31 -11.38 4.30 -16.26
N TYR A 32 -10.24 5.01 -16.26
CA TYR A 32 -9.20 4.87 -17.27
C TYR A 32 -8.15 3.79 -16.94
N GLY A 33 -8.27 3.14 -15.79
CA GLY A 33 -7.34 2.10 -15.33
C GLY A 33 -6.11 2.62 -14.59
N ASN A 34 -6.04 3.93 -14.31
CA ASN A 34 -4.94 4.49 -13.54
C ASN A 34 -5.12 4.19 -12.04
N SER A 35 -4.07 3.66 -11.41
CA SER A 35 -4.07 3.41 -9.96
C SER A 35 -3.59 4.66 -9.20
N TYR A 36 -4.37 5.05 -8.19
CA TYR A 36 -4.10 6.21 -7.33
C TYR A 36 -3.62 5.81 -5.94
N HIS A 37 -3.92 4.58 -5.52
CA HIS A 37 -3.45 4.02 -4.26
C HIS A 37 -3.45 2.50 -4.32
N ALA A 38 -2.41 1.89 -3.76
CA ALA A 38 -2.33 0.46 -3.52
C ALA A 38 -1.71 0.22 -2.14
N ALA A 39 -2.30 -0.69 -1.38
CA ALA A 39 -1.74 -1.17 -0.11
C ALA A 39 -2.00 -2.66 -0.01
N GLU A 40 -0.99 -3.43 0.36
CA GLU A 40 -1.07 -4.89 0.44
C GLU A 40 -0.95 -5.34 1.88
N ASN A 41 -1.72 -6.36 2.25
CA ASN A 41 -1.60 -7.02 3.55
C ASN A 41 -1.73 -6.05 4.75
N VAL A 42 -2.71 -5.14 4.72
CA VAL A 42 -2.96 -4.15 5.79
C VAL A 42 -4.25 -4.43 6.55
N GLN A 43 -4.28 -4.16 7.86
CA GLN A 43 -5.52 -4.21 8.67
C GLN A 43 -6.31 -2.91 8.60
N SER A 44 -5.64 -1.78 8.36
CA SER A 44 -6.30 -0.49 8.23
C SER A 44 -5.43 0.47 7.45
N GLY A 45 -6.04 1.41 6.75
CA GLY A 45 -5.35 2.43 5.98
C GLY A 45 -6.18 3.70 5.83
N GLN A 46 -5.52 4.83 5.69
CA GLN A 46 -6.13 6.09 5.28
C GLN A 46 -5.29 6.65 4.15
N PHE A 47 -5.94 7.01 3.04
CA PHE A 47 -5.26 7.51 1.86
C PHE A 47 -6.03 8.66 1.23
N ALA A 48 -5.28 9.62 0.68
CA ALA A 48 -5.80 10.77 -0.05
C ALA A 48 -5.24 10.75 -1.46
N PHE A 49 -6.05 11.15 -2.42
CA PHE A 49 -5.60 11.36 -3.78
C PHE A 49 -6.36 12.52 -4.42
N GLN A 50 -5.79 13.07 -5.49
CA GLN A 50 -6.40 14.14 -6.25
C GLN A 50 -7.01 13.52 -7.51
N ALA A 51 -8.32 13.67 -7.69
CA ALA A 51 -9.02 13.22 -8.89
C ALA A 51 -8.73 14.21 -10.02
N VAL A 52 -7.66 13.93 -10.77
CA VAL A 52 -7.22 14.72 -11.94
C VAL A 52 -7.95 14.32 -13.22
N GLU A 53 -8.58 13.14 -13.20
CA GLU A 53 -9.35 12.59 -14.30
C GLU A 53 -10.86 12.75 -14.06
N ALA A 54 -11.59 12.98 -15.14
CA ALA A 54 -13.05 13.01 -15.11
C ALA A 54 -13.64 11.60 -15.08
N GLY A 55 -14.72 11.38 -14.35
CA GLY A 55 -15.42 10.10 -14.31
C GLY A 55 -15.25 9.37 -12.98
N ASP A 56 -15.56 8.08 -13.00
CA ASP A 56 -15.73 7.28 -11.79
C ASP A 56 -14.40 6.76 -11.24
N TYR A 57 -14.36 6.65 -9.92
CA TYR A 57 -13.26 6.07 -9.16
C TYR A 57 -13.79 4.90 -8.34
N MET A 58 -13.03 3.81 -8.28
CA MET A 58 -13.40 2.58 -7.62
C MET A 58 -12.36 2.20 -6.58
N ALA A 59 -12.81 1.79 -5.39
CA ALA A 59 -11.98 1.19 -4.36
C ALA A 59 -12.28 -0.31 -4.26
N CYS A 60 -11.26 -1.14 -4.47
CA CYS A 60 -11.34 -2.59 -4.39
C CYS A 60 -10.68 -3.08 -3.09
N PHE A 61 -11.31 -4.05 -2.42
CA PHE A 61 -10.79 -4.74 -1.25
C PHE A 61 -10.68 -6.23 -1.56
N PHE A 62 -9.48 -6.78 -1.39
CA PHE A 62 -9.18 -8.19 -1.60
C PHE A 62 -8.78 -8.81 -0.26
N ALA A 63 -9.31 -9.99 0.02
CA ALA A 63 -8.96 -10.80 1.17
C ALA A 63 -8.44 -12.15 0.69
N ILE A 64 -7.60 -12.80 1.51
CA ILE A 64 -7.17 -14.17 1.26
C ILE A 64 -8.37 -15.10 1.43
N ASP A 65 -8.48 -16.10 0.55
CA ASP A 65 -9.52 -17.12 0.69
C ASP A 65 -9.22 -18.01 1.90
N HIS A 66 -10.20 -18.17 2.77
CA HIS A 66 -10.06 -18.90 4.03
C HIS A 66 -10.96 -20.13 4.06
N GLN A 67 -10.42 -21.25 4.53
CA GLN A 67 -11.15 -22.48 4.80
C GLN A 67 -10.99 -22.84 6.28
N PRO A 68 -12.06 -22.76 7.11
CA PRO A 68 -13.45 -22.44 6.79
C PRO A 68 -13.66 -20.97 6.38
N PRO A 69 -14.75 -20.66 5.63
CA PRO A 69 -15.05 -19.29 5.23
C PRO A 69 -15.15 -18.33 6.42
N LEU A 70 -14.36 -17.26 6.39
CA LEU A 70 -14.37 -16.21 7.41
C LEU A 70 -15.16 -14.99 6.91
N LYS A 71 -15.93 -14.37 7.81
CA LYS A 71 -16.58 -13.08 7.54
C LYS A 71 -15.66 -11.97 8.01
N ILE A 72 -15.21 -11.13 7.08
CA ILE A 72 -14.41 -9.94 7.37
C ILE A 72 -15.33 -8.73 7.29
N SER A 73 -15.39 -7.94 8.37
CA SER A 73 -16.10 -6.66 8.36
C SER A 73 -15.13 -5.56 7.94
N ILE A 74 -15.56 -4.71 7.00
CA ILE A 74 -14.77 -3.59 6.50
C ILE A 74 -15.53 -2.31 6.81
N GLU A 75 -14.96 -1.49 7.69
CA GLU A 75 -15.41 -0.12 7.90
C GLU A 75 -14.76 0.77 6.84
N PHE A 76 -15.59 1.50 6.07
CA PHE A 76 -15.15 2.31 4.95
C PHE A 76 -15.81 3.69 4.97
N ASP A 77 -14.98 4.74 4.96
CA ASP A 77 -15.39 6.16 4.88
C ASP A 77 -14.78 6.78 3.63
N TRP A 78 -15.62 7.24 2.70
CA TRP A 78 -15.23 7.89 1.45
C TRP A 78 -15.76 9.32 1.41
N ARG A 79 -14.85 10.28 1.18
CA ARG A 79 -15.17 11.71 1.17
C ARG A 79 -14.56 12.41 -0.03
N THR A 80 -15.26 13.42 -0.53
CA THR A 80 -14.82 14.24 -1.66
C THR A 80 -14.87 15.74 -1.32
N ASP A 81 -14.08 16.51 -2.06
CA ASP A 81 -14.02 17.97 -2.06
C ASP A 81 -13.89 18.59 -0.66
N VAL A 82 -14.85 19.44 -0.25
CA VAL A 82 -14.84 20.17 1.02
C VAL A 82 -14.76 19.21 2.21
N ALA A 83 -15.41 18.04 2.13
CA ALA A 83 -15.39 17.03 3.18
C ALA A 83 -14.04 16.28 3.27
N ALA A 84 -13.21 16.35 2.22
CA ALA A 84 -11.85 15.80 2.21
C ALA A 84 -10.78 16.81 2.67
N LYS A 85 -11.09 18.11 2.72
CA LYS A 85 -10.12 19.20 2.98
C LYS A 85 -9.52 19.16 4.38
N ASP A 86 -10.30 18.80 5.40
CA ASP A 86 -9.83 18.80 6.79
C ASP A 86 -8.89 17.64 7.11
N TRP A 87 -9.02 16.51 6.42
CA TRP A 87 -8.19 15.32 6.65
C TRP A 87 -6.99 15.25 5.71
N SER A 88 -7.03 15.96 4.58
CA SER A 88 -5.95 15.95 3.58
C SER A 88 -4.65 16.60 4.08
N ASN A 89 -4.70 17.46 5.11
CA ASN A 89 -3.48 17.96 5.78
C ASN A 89 -2.73 16.85 6.56
N ILE A 90 -3.42 15.83 7.06
CA ILE A 90 -2.82 14.69 7.77
C ILE A 90 -2.34 13.64 6.75
N ALA A 91 -3.11 13.44 5.67
CA ALA A 91 -2.80 12.46 4.63
C ALA A 91 -1.62 12.86 3.73
N LYS A 92 -1.45 14.15 3.37
CA LYS A 92 -0.31 14.61 2.55
C LYS A 92 1.05 14.33 3.17
N LYS A 93 1.14 14.39 4.51
CA LYS A 93 2.37 14.07 5.23
C LYS A 93 2.59 12.55 5.26
N GLY A 94 1.55 11.79 5.61
CA GLY A 94 1.64 10.32 5.69
C GLY A 94 1.81 9.61 4.34
N SER A 95 1.24 10.13 3.24
CA SER A 95 1.33 9.48 1.92
C SER A 95 2.69 9.69 1.25
N VAL A 96 3.31 10.86 1.44
CA VAL A 96 4.67 11.14 0.93
C VAL A 96 5.68 10.29 1.70
N ASP A 97 5.56 10.25 3.04
CA ASP A 97 6.43 9.42 3.88
C ASP A 97 6.26 7.91 3.56
N ALA A 98 5.03 7.44 3.31
CA ALA A 98 4.78 6.04 2.97
C ALA A 98 5.28 5.64 1.56
N MET A 99 5.13 6.52 0.57
CA MET A 99 5.68 6.29 -0.77
C MET A 99 7.21 6.31 -0.76
N GLU A 100 7.81 7.27 -0.04
CA GLU A 100 9.26 7.33 0.17
C GLU A 100 9.76 6.07 0.87
N TYR A 101 9.03 5.56 1.86
CA TYR A 101 9.37 4.33 2.58
C TYR A 101 9.35 3.08 1.68
N GLU A 102 8.33 2.92 0.84
CA GLU A 102 8.27 1.79 -0.09
C GLU A 102 9.35 1.85 -1.18
N LEU A 103 9.65 3.05 -1.71
CA LEU A 103 10.79 3.25 -2.63
C LEU A 103 12.12 2.93 -1.96
N LYS A 104 12.27 3.30 -0.68
CA LYS A 104 13.45 3.00 0.11
C LYS A 104 13.64 1.50 0.35
N LYS A 105 12.56 0.77 0.63
CA LYS A 105 12.59 -0.70 0.80
C LYS A 105 13.07 -1.42 -0.46
N LEU A 106 12.64 -0.98 -1.64
CA LEU A 106 13.12 -1.53 -2.91
C LEU A 106 14.61 -1.22 -3.12
N ALA A 107 15.06 -0.01 -2.81
CA ALA A 107 16.46 0.38 -2.90
C ALA A 107 17.36 -0.40 -1.92
N ASP A 108 16.90 -0.60 -0.69
CA ASP A 108 17.61 -1.37 0.34
C ASP A 108 17.74 -2.84 -0.07
N THR A 109 16.70 -3.40 -0.71
CA THR A 109 16.73 -4.78 -1.25
C THR A 109 17.77 -4.91 -2.37
N ILE A 110 17.80 -3.95 -3.31
CA ILE A 110 18.80 -3.95 -4.39
C ILE A 110 20.22 -3.82 -3.82
N THR A 111 20.41 -2.97 -2.82
CA THR A 111 21.69 -2.79 -2.13
C THR A 111 22.14 -4.09 -1.45
N SER A 112 21.24 -4.75 -0.72
CA SER A 112 21.52 -6.03 -0.06
C SER A 112 21.93 -7.12 -1.07
N ILE A 113 21.24 -7.21 -2.22
CA ILE A 113 21.61 -8.15 -3.28
C ILE A 113 22.99 -7.81 -3.86
N HIS A 114 23.28 -6.51 -4.06
CA HIS A 114 24.55 -6.05 -4.60
C HIS A 114 25.72 -6.40 -3.67
N GLU A 115 25.53 -6.24 -2.36
CA GLU A 115 26.51 -6.58 -1.32
C GLU A 115 26.75 -8.09 -1.22
N GLU A 116 25.71 -8.91 -1.32
CA GLU A 116 25.85 -10.37 -1.35
C GLU A 116 26.61 -10.84 -2.60
N MET A 117 26.29 -10.28 -3.77
CA MET A 117 26.98 -10.59 -5.02
C MET A 117 28.47 -10.24 -4.96
N PHE A 118 28.80 -9.10 -4.33
CA PHE A 118 30.19 -8.68 -4.12
C PHE A 118 30.93 -9.62 -3.16
N ASN A 119 30.30 -9.97 -2.03
CA ASN A 119 30.85 -10.92 -1.05
C ASN A 119 31.16 -12.30 -1.66
N LEU A 120 30.27 -12.81 -2.52
CA LEU A 120 30.49 -14.09 -3.21
C LEU A 120 31.67 -14.01 -4.18
N ARG A 121 31.82 -12.89 -4.90
CA ARG A 121 32.94 -12.68 -5.84
C ARG A 121 34.28 -12.62 -5.11
N GLU A 122 34.35 -11.92 -3.98
CA GLU A 122 35.58 -11.80 -3.18
C GLU A 122 36.01 -13.15 -2.60
N ARG A 123 35.06 -13.95 -2.12
CA ARG A 123 35.32 -15.33 -1.65
C ARG A 123 35.80 -16.27 -2.76
N LEU A 124 35.30 -16.12 -3.98
CA LEU A 124 35.75 -16.92 -5.13
C LEU A 124 37.17 -16.53 -5.56
N VAL A 125 37.50 -15.25 -5.56
CA VAL A 125 38.86 -14.75 -5.87
C VAL A 125 39.86 -15.18 -4.80
N ASN A 126 39.49 -15.13 -3.53
CA ASN A 126 40.34 -15.57 -2.42
C ASN A 126 40.53 -17.10 -2.38
N ASN A 127 39.53 -17.89 -2.78
CA ASN A 127 39.69 -19.34 -2.91
C ASN A 127 40.58 -19.75 -4.09
N LEU A 128 40.53 -19.01 -5.20
CA LEU A 128 41.41 -19.23 -6.36
C LEU A 128 42.86 -18.76 -6.13
N SER A 129 43.09 -17.88 -5.15
CA SER A 129 44.43 -17.45 -4.73
C SER A 129 45.10 -18.43 -3.74
N ASN A 130 44.38 -19.45 -3.28
CA ASN A 130 44.88 -20.51 -2.38
C ASN A 130 45.12 -21.85 -3.13
N TYR A 131 45.14 -21.82 -4.46
CA TYR A 131 45.52 -22.93 -5.34
C TYR A 131 46.70 -22.54 -6.25
#